data_AF-A0A2T8HY77-F1
#
_entry.id   AF-A0A2T8HY77-F1
#
_cell.length_a   1.000
_cell.length_b   1.000
_cell.length_c   1.000
_cell.angle_alpha   90.00
_cell.angle_beta   90.00
_cell.angle_gamma   90.00
#
_symmetry.space_group_name_H-M   'P 1'
#
loop_
_entity.id
_entity.type
_entity.pdbx_description
1 polymer ?
#
loop_
_entity_poly.entity_id
_entity_poly.type
_entity_poly.pdbx_seq_one_letter_code
_entity_poly.pdbx_strand_id
1 'polypeptide(L)'
;MEGHMAVDRMDPQFLAELNERLFVHYTQGAWRAPLGYRLLNLRPAGVARWGGIICGDARDAARALAGVAAGGTADTAAMAQAWAQASAGAADIRAVEGLRERLSAAPLPSDAAPRPTGSEIASNTLTSNPDGPAILLSAADTPLDEIVALLIAQAARGVLWKPAPRAAASAHYAMRALAPAAQGRLALLQGDHQTGAELARHGPVIWASDTPPPKGMVLLGTHRGA
;
A
#
# COMPACT_ATOMS: atom_id res chain seq x y z
N MET A 1 25.21 -3.47 -8.34
CA MET A 1 25.81 -4.44 -7.40
C MET A 1 24.91 -4.64 -6.19
N GLU A 2 24.42 -3.57 -5.54
CA GLU A 2 23.48 -3.67 -4.39
C GLU A 2 22.20 -4.49 -4.67
N GLY A 3 21.57 -4.33 -5.84
CA GLY A 3 20.34 -5.06 -6.18
C GLY A 3 20.49 -6.59 -6.30
N HIS A 4 21.64 -7.11 -6.74
CA HIS A 4 21.87 -8.56 -6.78
C HIS A 4 22.05 -9.14 -5.38
N MET A 5 22.81 -8.48 -4.50
CA MET A 5 22.97 -8.93 -3.11
C MET A 5 21.66 -8.86 -2.32
N ALA A 6 20.75 -7.96 -2.68
CA ALA A 6 19.42 -7.89 -2.07
C ALA A 6 18.52 -9.07 -2.50
N VAL A 7 18.59 -9.51 -3.76
CA VAL A 7 17.84 -10.70 -4.23
C VAL A 7 18.25 -11.96 -3.46
N ASP A 8 19.54 -12.15 -3.19
CA ASP A 8 20.05 -13.32 -2.47
C ASP A 8 19.58 -13.38 -1.00
N ARG A 9 19.15 -12.24 -0.43
CA ARG A 9 18.59 -12.14 0.93
C ARG A 9 17.08 -12.24 0.98
N MET A 10 16.39 -12.16 -0.16
CA MET A 10 14.93 -12.28 -0.20
C MET A 10 14.48 -13.70 0.15
N ASP A 11 13.34 -13.80 0.84
CA ASP A 11 12.65 -15.07 1.07
C ASP A 11 12.42 -15.81 -0.28
N PRO A 12 12.99 -17.01 -0.48
CA PRO A 12 12.82 -17.77 -1.71
C PRO A 12 11.36 -18.08 -2.03
N GLN A 13 10.52 -18.27 -1.02
CA GLN A 13 9.09 -18.54 -1.23
C GLN A 13 8.38 -17.30 -1.77
N PHE A 14 8.71 -16.11 -1.24
CA PHE A 14 8.20 -14.87 -1.79
C PHE A 14 8.72 -14.61 -3.20
N LEU A 15 10.01 -14.85 -3.47
CA LEU A 15 10.57 -14.70 -4.81
C LEU A 15 9.87 -15.63 -5.83
N ALA A 16 9.59 -16.88 -5.46
CA ALA A 16 8.80 -17.80 -6.28
C ALA A 16 7.38 -17.25 -6.52
N GLU A 17 6.72 -16.72 -5.50
CA GLU A 17 5.42 -16.07 -5.65
C GLU A 17 5.45 -14.91 -6.66
N LEU A 18 6.49 -14.08 -6.63
CA LEU A 18 6.64 -12.96 -7.56
C LEU A 18 6.89 -13.38 -9.01
N ASN A 19 7.51 -14.54 -9.21
CA ASN A 19 7.88 -15.05 -10.53
C ASN A 19 6.79 -15.92 -11.17
N GLU A 20 6.10 -16.72 -10.36
CA GLU A 20 5.13 -17.71 -10.82
C GLU A 20 3.70 -17.17 -10.88
N ARG A 21 3.41 -16.06 -10.18
CA ARG A 21 2.06 -15.50 -10.09
C ARG A 21 1.96 -14.12 -10.73
N LEU A 22 0.78 -13.88 -11.30
CA LEU A 22 0.28 -12.52 -11.48
C LEU A 22 0.11 -11.90 -10.08
N PHE A 23 0.56 -10.65 -9.91
CA PHE A 23 0.28 -9.91 -8.69
C PHE A 23 -1.23 -9.79 -8.52
N VAL A 24 -1.71 -10.43 -7.46
CA VAL A 24 -3.12 -10.51 -7.08
C VAL A 24 -3.49 -9.34 -6.19
N HIS A 25 -4.77 -8.98 -6.17
CA HIS A 25 -5.30 -7.98 -5.25
C HIS A 25 -5.64 -8.64 -3.93
N TYR A 26 -5.49 -7.94 -2.81
CA TYR A 26 -6.01 -8.39 -1.54
C TYR A 26 -7.37 -7.72 -1.30
N THR A 27 -8.46 -8.49 -1.37
CA THR A 27 -9.82 -7.95 -1.19
C THR A 27 -10.69 -8.97 -0.46
N GLN A 28 -11.58 -8.48 0.42
CA GLN A 28 -12.49 -9.33 1.20
C GLN A 28 -11.77 -10.44 1.96
N GLY A 29 -10.64 -10.12 2.61
CA GLY A 29 -9.87 -11.07 3.41
C GLY A 29 -9.03 -12.08 2.61
N ALA A 30 -8.99 -11.99 1.28
CA ALA A 30 -8.33 -12.98 0.43
C ALA A 30 -7.52 -12.36 -0.71
N TRP A 31 -6.48 -13.08 -1.13
CA TRP A 31 -5.78 -12.84 -2.38
C TRP A 31 -6.65 -13.28 -3.56
N ARG A 32 -6.95 -12.37 -4.49
CA ARG A 32 -7.89 -12.60 -5.59
C ARG A 32 -7.30 -12.14 -6.91
N ALA A 33 -7.70 -12.86 -7.97
CA ALA A 33 -7.44 -12.42 -9.33
C ALA A 33 -8.11 -11.04 -9.59
N PRO A 34 -7.39 -10.11 -10.23
CA PRO A 34 -7.96 -8.87 -10.72
C PRO A 34 -9.06 -9.11 -11.75
N LEU A 35 -10.06 -8.23 -11.80
CA LEU A 35 -11.10 -8.24 -12.83
C LEU A 35 -10.71 -7.43 -14.07
N GLY A 36 -9.73 -6.54 -13.92
CA GLY A 36 -9.16 -5.76 -15.02
C GLY A 36 -8.43 -6.60 -16.08
N TYR A 37 -7.95 -5.92 -17.12
CA TYR A 37 -7.28 -6.54 -18.27
C TYR A 37 -5.96 -5.84 -18.65
N ARG A 38 -5.67 -4.67 -18.06
CA ARG A 38 -4.45 -3.92 -18.36
C ARG A 38 -3.27 -4.57 -17.63
N LEU A 39 -2.32 -5.11 -18.39
CA LEU A 39 -1.12 -5.75 -17.85
C LEU A 39 0.03 -4.74 -17.77
N LEU A 40 0.67 -4.68 -16.60
CA LEU A 40 1.92 -3.97 -16.38
C LEU A 40 3.02 -4.98 -16.01
N ASN A 41 4.11 -5.03 -16.77
CA ASN A 41 5.24 -5.89 -16.44
C ASN A 41 6.12 -5.21 -15.40
N LEU A 42 6.42 -5.90 -14.30
CA LEU A 42 7.38 -5.41 -13.31
C LEU A 42 8.80 -5.72 -13.76
N ARG A 43 9.64 -4.68 -13.78
CA ARG A 43 11.05 -4.76 -14.10
C ARG A 43 11.85 -4.12 -12.97
N PRO A 44 12.38 -4.92 -12.03
CA PRO A 44 13.15 -4.40 -10.92
C PRO A 44 14.52 -3.93 -11.40
N ALA A 45 15.20 -3.15 -10.56
CA ALA A 45 16.54 -2.70 -10.86
C ALA A 45 17.52 -3.88 -10.85
N GLY A 46 18.10 -4.20 -12.00
CA GLY A 46 19.12 -5.22 -12.11
C GLY A 46 18.62 -6.66 -12.03
N VAL A 47 17.32 -6.93 -12.18
CA VAL A 47 16.79 -8.30 -12.35
C VAL A 47 16.08 -8.37 -13.69
N ALA A 48 16.25 -9.47 -14.43
CA ALA A 48 15.77 -9.58 -15.81
C ALA A 48 14.24 -9.37 -15.92
N ARG A 49 13.48 -9.84 -14.93
CA ARG A 49 12.01 -9.72 -14.90
C ARG A 49 11.46 -10.12 -13.52
N TRP A 50 10.43 -9.41 -13.07
CA TRP A 50 9.41 -9.96 -12.14
C TRP A 50 8.11 -10.20 -12.91
N GLY A 51 7.16 -10.89 -12.28
CA GLY A 51 5.84 -11.15 -12.85
C GLY A 51 5.09 -9.88 -13.32
N GLY A 52 3.90 -10.10 -13.87
CA GLY A 52 3.01 -9.01 -14.28
C GLY A 52 2.02 -8.61 -13.18
N ILE A 53 1.61 -7.35 -13.18
CA ILE A 53 0.43 -6.86 -12.47
C ILE A 53 -0.70 -6.74 -13.47
N ILE A 54 -1.87 -7.32 -13.18
CA ILE A 54 -3.10 -6.86 -13.81
C ILE A 54 -3.65 -5.69 -12.99
N CYS A 55 -3.78 -4.55 -13.67
CA CYS A 55 -4.24 -3.32 -13.06
C CYS A 55 -5.71 -3.43 -12.71
N GLY A 56 -6.05 -3.11 -11.46
CA GLY A 56 -7.43 -3.04 -11.02
C GLY A 56 -8.24 -1.99 -11.77
N ASP A 57 -9.52 -2.28 -11.92
CA ASP A 57 -10.50 -1.35 -12.46
C ASP A 57 -11.59 -1.00 -11.42
N ALA A 58 -12.62 -0.27 -11.85
CA ALA A 58 -13.72 0.16 -10.98
C ALA A 58 -14.46 -1.00 -10.30
N ARG A 59 -14.49 -2.20 -10.91
CA ARG A 59 -15.14 -3.38 -10.32
C ARG A 59 -14.30 -3.95 -9.18
N ASP A 60 -12.97 -3.97 -9.36
CA ASP A 60 -12.05 -4.33 -8.29
C ASP A 60 -12.15 -3.34 -7.12
N ALA A 61 -12.26 -2.04 -7.43
CA ALA A 61 -12.42 -0.98 -6.43
C ALA A 61 -13.71 -1.16 -5.62
N ALA A 62 -14.85 -1.33 -6.29
CA ALA A 62 -16.14 -1.55 -5.65
C ALA A 62 -16.12 -2.80 -4.76
N ARG A 63 -15.55 -3.91 -5.25
CA ARG A 63 -15.38 -5.15 -4.49
C ARG A 63 -14.52 -4.95 -3.24
N ALA A 64 -13.43 -4.20 -3.36
CA ALA A 64 -12.52 -3.92 -2.26
C ALA A 64 -13.19 -3.04 -1.20
N LEU A 65 -13.83 -1.95 -1.61
CA LEU A 65 -14.53 -1.01 -0.71
C LEU A 65 -15.66 -1.70 0.06
N ALA A 66 -16.47 -2.52 -0.62
CA ALA A 66 -17.49 -3.33 0.04
C ALA A 66 -16.88 -4.31 1.06
N GLY A 67 -15.73 -4.92 0.70
CA GLY A 67 -15.01 -5.84 1.59
C GLY A 67 -14.51 -5.18 2.86
N VAL A 68 -13.84 -4.02 2.75
CA VAL A 68 -13.29 -3.33 3.93
C VAL A 68 -14.37 -2.70 4.81
N ALA A 69 -15.51 -2.30 4.22
CA ALA A 69 -16.67 -1.84 4.97
C ALA A 69 -17.28 -2.96 5.83
N ALA A 70 -17.33 -4.19 5.29
CA ALA A 70 -17.86 -5.37 5.96
C ALA A 70 -16.82 -6.14 6.83
N GLY A 71 -15.59 -5.65 6.92
CA GLY A 71 -14.51 -6.28 7.70
C GLY A 71 -14.82 -6.34 9.20
N GLY A 72 -14.11 -7.23 9.91
CA GLY A 72 -14.19 -7.38 11.36
C GLY A 72 -13.45 -6.26 12.11
N THR A 73 -13.09 -6.49 13.37
CA THR A 73 -12.27 -5.54 14.12
C THR A 73 -10.79 -5.83 13.87
N ALA A 74 -10.05 -4.83 13.37
CA ALA A 74 -8.61 -4.97 13.17
C ALA A 74 -7.87 -4.97 14.53
N ASP A 75 -6.91 -5.88 14.67
CA ASP A 75 -5.98 -5.88 15.81
C ASP A 75 -4.75 -5.05 15.46
N THR A 76 -4.82 -3.75 15.76
CA THR A 76 -3.76 -2.79 15.43
C THR A 76 -2.42 -3.10 16.10
N ALA A 77 -2.43 -3.72 17.28
CA ALA A 77 -1.21 -4.11 17.99
C ALA A 77 -0.55 -5.31 17.31
N ALA A 78 -1.34 -6.33 16.95
CA ALA A 78 -0.84 -7.47 16.18
C ALA A 78 -0.35 -7.05 14.79
N MET A 79 -1.00 -6.07 14.14
CA MET A 79 -0.53 -5.50 12.88
C MET A 79 0.84 -4.84 13.03
N ALA A 80 1.04 -4.01 14.06
CA ALA A 80 2.33 -3.36 14.34
C ALA A 80 3.43 -4.37 14.62
N GLN A 81 3.13 -5.41 15.41
CA GLN A 81 4.07 -6.49 15.71
C GLN A 81 4.44 -7.30 14.46
N ALA A 82 3.46 -7.64 13.61
CA ALA A 82 3.69 -8.37 12.37
C ALA A 82 4.59 -7.56 11.42
N TRP A 83 4.40 -6.25 11.36
CA TRP A 83 5.27 -5.40 10.56
C TRP A 83 6.69 -5.29 11.13
N ALA A 84 6.84 -5.16 12.44
CA ALA A 84 8.16 -5.13 13.07
C ALA A 84 9.00 -6.38 12.73
N GLN A 85 8.36 -7.53 12.53
CA GLN A 85 9.01 -8.78 12.10
C GLN A 85 9.31 -8.80 10.59
N ALA A 86 8.51 -8.13 9.77
CA ALA A 86 8.61 -8.14 8.32
C ALA A 86 9.49 -7.02 7.74
N SER A 87 9.69 -5.92 8.47
CA SER A 87 10.28 -4.67 7.97
C SER A 87 11.66 -4.85 7.32
N ALA A 88 12.52 -5.69 7.89
CA ALA A 88 13.84 -5.98 7.31
C ALA A 88 13.75 -6.63 5.92
N GLY A 89 12.86 -7.62 5.75
CA GLY A 89 12.63 -8.25 4.44
C GLY A 89 12.00 -7.28 3.44
N ALA A 90 11.15 -6.37 3.90
CA ALA A 90 10.57 -5.34 3.06
C ALA A 90 11.62 -4.34 2.54
N ALA A 91 12.63 -4.00 3.35
CA ALA A 91 13.74 -3.17 2.93
C ALA A 91 14.57 -3.83 1.81
N ASP A 92 14.82 -5.14 1.90
CA ASP A 92 15.48 -5.89 0.83
C ASP A 92 14.68 -5.86 -0.48
N ILE A 93 13.36 -6.06 -0.40
CA ILE A 93 12.48 -5.99 -1.59
C ILE A 93 12.54 -4.60 -2.23
N ARG A 94 12.48 -3.53 -1.41
CA ARG A 94 12.56 -2.15 -1.92
C ARG A 94 13.90 -1.87 -2.59
N ALA A 95 14.99 -2.38 -2.05
CA ALA A 95 16.30 -2.27 -2.69
C ALA A 95 16.30 -2.90 -4.10
N VAL A 96 15.64 -4.05 -4.27
CA VAL A 96 15.46 -4.69 -5.60
C VAL A 96 14.53 -3.89 -6.52
N GLU A 97 13.49 -3.26 -5.97
CA GLU A 97 12.66 -2.28 -6.70
C GLU A 97 13.44 -1.00 -7.12
N GLY A 98 14.71 -0.88 -6.69
CA GLY A 98 15.53 0.32 -6.90
C GLY A 98 15.05 1.51 -6.06
N LEU A 99 14.33 1.22 -4.97
CA LEU A 99 13.84 2.18 -4.01
C LEU A 99 14.75 2.14 -2.79
N ARG A 100 15.33 3.28 -2.44
CA ARG A 100 16.11 3.38 -1.22
C ARG A 100 15.15 3.57 -0.07
N GLU A 101 15.19 2.69 0.93
CA GLU A 101 14.56 3.04 2.20
C GLU A 101 15.27 4.26 2.77
N ARG A 102 14.51 5.32 2.98
CA ARG A 102 14.94 6.37 3.90
C ARG A 102 14.53 5.86 5.26
N LEU A 103 15.49 5.70 6.18
CA LEU A 103 15.16 5.34 7.55
C LEU A 103 14.09 6.33 8.05
N SER A 104 12.90 5.82 8.35
CA SER A 104 11.89 6.61 9.04
C SER A 104 12.48 7.02 10.39
N ALA A 105 12.45 8.31 10.71
CA ALA A 105 12.94 8.82 11.98
C ALA A 105 12.06 8.40 13.17
N ALA A 106 10.87 7.84 12.91
CA ALA A 106 9.88 7.50 13.93
C ALA A 106 9.67 5.98 14.00
N PRO A 107 9.95 5.32 15.14
CA PRO A 107 9.53 3.94 15.34
C PRO A 107 8.00 3.85 15.29
N LEU A 108 7.49 2.74 14.77
CA LEU A 108 6.06 2.47 14.82
C LEU A 108 5.60 2.38 16.28
N PRO A 109 4.54 3.10 16.66
CA PRO A 109 4.08 3.12 18.04
C PRO A 109 3.59 1.73 18.44
N SER A 110 4.20 1.15 19.48
CA SER A 110 3.88 -0.20 19.98
C SER A 110 2.63 -0.24 20.84
N ASP A 111 2.12 0.91 21.29
CA ASP A 111 0.95 1.01 22.15
C ASP A 111 -0.07 1.99 21.59
N ALA A 112 -1.34 1.64 21.83
CA ALA A 112 -2.56 2.26 21.35
C ALA A 112 -2.49 3.76 20.97
N ALA A 113 -2.93 4.03 19.73
CA ALA A 113 -3.37 5.31 19.17
C ALA A 113 -2.45 6.53 19.43
N PRO A 114 -1.59 6.90 18.46
CA PRO A 114 -1.11 8.26 18.38
C PRO A 114 -2.27 9.14 17.92
N ARG A 115 -2.70 10.07 18.78
CA ARG A 115 -3.19 11.35 18.26
C ARG A 115 -2.00 11.97 17.52
N PRO A 116 -2.13 12.33 16.22
CA PRO A 116 -1.04 12.99 15.52
C PRO A 116 -0.76 14.32 16.21
N THR A 117 0.35 14.38 16.94
CA THR A 117 0.96 15.63 17.39
C THR A 117 2.00 15.99 16.33
N GLY A 118 1.90 17.21 15.82
CA GLY A 118 2.50 17.61 14.56
C GLY A 118 4.01 17.42 14.49
N SER A 119 4.45 16.63 13.50
CA SER A 119 5.67 16.88 12.74
C SER A 119 5.65 16.04 11.45
N GLU A 120 5.43 16.73 10.33
CA GLU A 120 6.06 16.48 9.02
C GLU A 120 5.87 15.14 8.30
N ILE A 121 4.61 14.69 8.17
CA ILE A 121 4.17 14.20 6.85
C ILE A 121 3.22 15.26 6.34
N ALA A 122 3.49 15.84 5.16
CA ALA A 122 2.52 16.63 4.42
C ALA A 122 1.42 15.69 3.88
N SER A 123 0.72 14.98 4.79
CA SER A 123 -0.55 14.36 4.49
C SER A 123 -1.50 15.52 4.25
N ASN A 124 -1.62 15.92 2.98
CA ASN A 124 -2.74 16.72 2.50
C ASN A 124 -4.00 15.88 2.71
N THR A 125 -4.45 15.86 3.95
CA THR A 125 -5.63 15.15 4.41
C THR A 125 -6.80 15.98 3.90
N LEU A 126 -7.24 15.67 2.68
CA LEU A 126 -8.40 16.33 2.10
C LEU A 126 -9.66 15.53 2.44
N THR A 127 -10.50 16.18 3.25
CA THR A 127 -11.95 15.98 3.49
C THR A 127 -12.44 15.19 4.72
N SER A 128 -12.85 15.95 5.75
CA SER A 128 -14.24 16.24 6.17
C SER A 128 -15.37 15.19 6.12
N ASN A 129 -15.14 13.89 5.94
CA ASN A 129 -16.16 12.90 6.28
C ASN A 129 -15.58 11.63 6.94
N PRO A 130 -15.80 11.42 8.27
CA PRO A 130 -15.32 10.24 8.98
C PRO A 130 -16.08 8.95 8.56
N ASP A 131 -17.21 9.07 7.87
CA ASP A 131 -18.05 7.92 7.54
C ASP A 131 -17.55 7.20 6.28
N GLY A 132 -16.99 6.00 6.49
CA GLY A 132 -16.66 5.03 5.44
C GLY A 132 -15.16 4.78 5.25
N PRO A 133 -14.79 3.81 4.39
CA PRO A 133 -13.41 3.41 4.18
C PRO A 133 -12.53 4.52 3.58
N ALA A 134 -11.27 4.59 4.00
CA ALA A 134 -10.28 5.49 3.42
C ALA A 134 -9.67 4.90 2.14
N ILE A 135 -9.31 5.76 1.18
CA ILE A 135 -8.53 5.37 0.00
C ILE A 135 -7.12 5.91 0.17
N LEU A 136 -6.14 5.04 0.33
CA LEU A 136 -4.73 5.39 0.43
C LEU A 136 -4.05 5.21 -0.92
N LEU A 137 -3.51 6.29 -1.47
CA LEU A 137 -2.67 6.27 -2.66
C LEU A 137 -1.25 6.67 -2.26
N SER A 138 -0.25 5.85 -2.57
CA SER A 138 1.14 6.14 -2.20
C SER A 138 2.04 6.29 -3.42
N ALA A 139 3.02 7.20 -3.32
CA ALA A 139 4.13 7.25 -4.27
C ALA A 139 5.10 6.08 -4.02
N ALA A 140 6.02 5.85 -4.97
CA ALA A 140 6.97 4.75 -4.87
C ALA A 140 8.08 5.04 -3.85
N ASP A 141 8.49 6.30 -3.76
CA ASP A 141 9.57 6.79 -2.90
C ASP A 141 9.15 7.05 -1.46
N THR A 142 7.85 7.04 -1.17
CA THR A 142 7.32 7.10 0.20
C THR A 142 7.90 5.95 1.03
N PRO A 143 8.47 6.21 2.23
CA PRO A 143 8.97 5.18 3.13
C PRO A 143 7.86 4.19 3.50
N LEU A 144 8.17 2.89 3.52
CA LEU A 144 7.13 1.89 3.70
C LEU A 144 6.60 1.87 5.13
N ASP A 145 7.43 2.18 6.13
CA ASP A 145 7.02 2.34 7.52
C ASP A 145 5.93 3.41 7.69
N GLU A 146 6.02 4.53 6.96
CA GLU A 146 5.02 5.59 6.99
C GLU A 146 3.69 5.13 6.38
N ILE A 147 3.76 4.41 5.26
CA ILE A 147 2.57 3.81 4.64
C ILE A 147 1.92 2.83 5.63
N VAL A 148 2.70 1.98 6.27
CA VAL A 148 2.20 1.00 7.25
C VAL A 148 1.58 1.69 8.46
N ALA A 149 2.18 2.76 8.96
CA ALA A 149 1.60 3.56 10.04
C ALA A 149 0.23 4.11 9.64
N LEU A 150 0.08 4.63 8.41
CA LEU A 150 -1.20 5.10 7.88
C LEU A 150 -2.22 3.96 7.76
N LEU A 151 -1.81 2.78 7.28
CA LEU A 151 -2.69 1.61 7.18
C LEU A 151 -3.24 1.20 8.55
N ILE A 152 -2.37 1.12 9.56
CA ILE A 152 -2.76 0.78 10.93
C ILE A 152 -3.70 1.85 11.51
N ALA A 153 -3.35 3.12 11.36
CA ALA A 153 -4.16 4.24 11.87
C ALA A 153 -5.57 4.29 11.25
N GLN A 154 -5.71 3.89 9.99
CA GLN A 154 -7.00 3.86 9.28
C GLN A 154 -7.71 2.51 9.36
N ALA A 155 -7.12 1.48 9.98
CA ALA A 155 -7.69 0.14 9.99
C ALA A 155 -9.09 0.07 10.64
N ALA A 156 -9.36 0.91 11.64
CA ALA A 156 -10.66 0.95 12.32
C ALA A 156 -11.84 1.32 11.40
N ARG A 157 -11.61 2.20 10.41
CA ARG A 157 -12.61 2.59 9.40
C ARG A 157 -12.55 1.74 8.12
N GLY A 158 -11.52 0.91 7.99
CA GLY A 158 -11.17 0.19 6.77
C GLY A 158 -10.40 1.07 5.79
N VAL A 159 -9.41 0.50 5.09
CA VAL A 159 -8.61 1.22 4.11
C VAL A 159 -8.33 0.37 2.88
N LEU A 160 -8.54 0.98 1.71
CA LEU A 160 -8.11 0.47 0.43
C LEU A 160 -6.81 1.18 0.03
N TRP A 161 -5.72 0.43 -0.05
CA TRP A 161 -4.44 0.93 -0.51
C TRP A 161 -4.17 0.57 -1.96
N LYS A 162 -3.72 1.56 -2.73
CA LYS A 162 -3.11 1.39 -4.03
C LYS A 162 -1.71 1.99 -4.05
N PRO A 163 -0.65 1.16 -4.12
CA PRO A 163 0.73 1.65 -4.22
C PRO A 163 1.04 2.18 -5.62
N ALA A 164 2.09 2.99 -5.74
CA ALA A 164 2.69 3.25 -7.03
C ALA A 164 3.15 1.93 -7.67
N PRO A 165 3.08 1.79 -9.01
CA PRO A 165 3.36 0.51 -9.65
C PRO A 165 4.81 0.01 -9.44
N ARG A 166 5.73 0.95 -9.20
CA ARG A 166 7.15 0.64 -8.93
C ARG A 166 7.41 0.09 -7.52
N ALA A 167 6.44 0.21 -6.61
CA ALA A 167 6.52 -0.28 -5.23
C ALA A 167 5.53 -1.44 -4.98
N ALA A 168 5.11 -2.12 -6.05
CA ALA A 168 4.05 -3.11 -5.98
C ALA A 168 4.45 -4.36 -5.20
N ALA A 169 5.70 -4.81 -5.30
CA ALA A 169 6.15 -6.02 -4.60
C ALA A 169 6.34 -5.76 -3.12
N SER A 170 6.95 -4.64 -2.74
CA SER A 170 7.06 -4.27 -1.33
C SER A 170 5.69 -4.03 -0.71
N ALA A 171 4.73 -3.48 -1.46
CA ALA A 171 3.34 -3.36 -1.01
C ALA A 171 2.62 -4.70 -0.84
N HIS A 172 2.82 -5.63 -1.76
CA HIS A 172 2.30 -6.99 -1.65
C HIS A 172 2.85 -7.69 -0.41
N TYR A 173 4.15 -7.58 -0.17
CA TYR A 173 4.82 -8.13 0.99
C TYR A 173 4.31 -7.54 2.31
N ALA A 174 4.18 -6.20 2.39
CA ALA A 174 3.61 -5.54 3.55
C ALA A 174 2.17 -6.01 3.82
N MET A 175 1.35 -6.12 2.77
CA MET A 175 -0.02 -6.62 2.91
C MET A 175 -0.04 -8.08 3.36
N ARG A 176 0.88 -8.96 2.90
CA ARG A 176 0.99 -10.34 3.42
C ARG A 176 1.21 -10.38 4.93
N ALA A 177 2.00 -9.46 5.48
CA ALA A 177 2.26 -9.38 6.91
C ALA A 177 1.06 -8.82 7.69
N LEU A 178 0.44 -7.75 7.20
CA LEU A 178 -0.60 -7.00 7.93
C LEU A 178 -2.00 -7.63 7.85
N ALA A 179 -2.34 -8.18 6.68
CA ALA A 179 -3.70 -8.62 6.35
C ALA A 179 -4.33 -9.60 7.36
N PRO A 180 -3.61 -10.60 7.90
CA PRO A 180 -4.20 -11.54 8.86
C PRO A 180 -4.76 -10.86 10.12
N ALA A 181 -4.04 -9.88 10.65
CA ALA A 181 -4.45 -9.13 11.85
C ALA A 181 -5.50 -8.03 11.53
N ALA A 182 -5.61 -7.63 10.27
CA ALA A 182 -6.58 -6.63 9.84
C ALA A 182 -8.03 -7.14 9.75
N GLN A 183 -8.26 -8.45 9.79
CA GLN A 183 -9.62 -9.04 9.78
C GLN A 183 -10.51 -8.51 8.63
N GLY A 184 -9.93 -8.35 7.44
CA GLY A 184 -10.63 -7.83 6.26
C GLY A 184 -10.76 -6.30 6.19
N ARG A 185 -10.20 -5.54 7.15
CA ARG A 185 -10.18 -4.06 7.13
C ARG A 185 -9.15 -3.45 6.20
N LEU A 186 -8.21 -4.23 5.69
CA LEU A 186 -7.27 -3.79 4.66
C LEU A 186 -7.65 -4.39 3.31
N ALA A 187 -7.50 -3.59 2.26
CA ALA A 187 -7.48 -4.06 0.89
C ALA A 187 -6.26 -3.48 0.14
N LEU A 188 -5.72 -4.26 -0.80
CA LEU A 188 -4.64 -3.88 -1.68
C LEU A 188 -5.11 -4.03 -3.14
N LEU A 189 -5.14 -2.92 -3.87
CA LEU A 189 -5.32 -2.94 -5.32
C LEU A 189 -4.00 -2.60 -6.00
N GLN A 190 -3.56 -3.47 -6.91
CA GLN A 190 -2.39 -3.22 -7.73
C GLN A 190 -2.81 -2.58 -9.06
N GLY A 191 -1.97 -1.71 -9.61
CA GLY A 191 -2.21 -1.15 -10.94
C GLY A 191 -1.41 0.08 -11.28
N ASP A 192 -1.63 0.56 -12.49
CA ASP A 192 -1.01 1.76 -13.07
C ASP A 192 -1.54 3.07 -12.44
N HIS A 193 -1.12 4.21 -13.00
CA HIS A 193 -1.63 5.52 -12.59
C HIS A 193 -3.12 5.70 -12.90
N GLN A 194 -3.65 5.02 -13.94
CA GLN A 194 -5.06 5.08 -14.28
C GLN A 194 -5.93 4.38 -13.22
N THR A 195 -5.48 3.25 -12.66
CA THR A 195 -6.13 2.63 -11.49
C THR A 195 -6.19 3.59 -10.31
N GLY A 196 -5.11 4.33 -10.04
CA GLY A 196 -5.10 5.35 -8.97
C GLY A 196 -6.06 6.50 -9.23
N ALA A 197 -6.10 7.02 -10.46
CA ALA A 197 -7.01 8.10 -10.85
C ALA A 197 -8.48 7.67 -10.78
N GLU A 198 -8.77 6.40 -11.12
CA GLU A 198 -10.10 5.83 -10.96
C GLU A 198 -10.48 5.75 -9.48
N LEU A 199 -9.61 5.18 -8.64
CA LEU A 199 -9.85 5.07 -7.19
C LEU A 199 -10.12 6.41 -6.50
N ALA A 200 -9.44 7.48 -6.94
CA ALA A 200 -9.63 8.81 -6.37
C ALA A 200 -11.07 9.36 -6.50
N ARG A 201 -11.93 8.72 -7.30
CA ARG A 201 -13.34 9.08 -7.49
C ARG A 201 -14.30 8.38 -6.52
N HIS A 202 -13.83 7.41 -5.74
CA HIS A 202 -14.69 6.54 -4.93
C HIS A 202 -14.81 6.95 -3.46
N GLY A 203 -14.09 7.97 -2.99
CA GLY A 203 -14.17 8.43 -1.60
C GLY A 203 -13.01 9.34 -1.17
N PRO A 204 -12.90 9.64 0.13
CA PRO A 204 -11.80 10.43 0.68
C PRO A 204 -10.45 9.79 0.40
N VAL A 205 -9.53 10.57 -0.17
CA VAL A 205 -8.20 10.12 -0.57
C VAL A 205 -7.14 10.65 0.37
N ILE A 206 -6.32 9.74 0.88
CA ILE A 206 -5.06 10.04 1.53
C ILE A 206 -3.97 9.87 0.47
N TRP A 207 -3.26 10.95 0.16
CA TRP A 207 -2.08 10.90 -0.68
C TRP A 207 -0.83 10.85 0.21
N ALA A 208 -0.11 9.74 0.14
CA ALA A 208 1.12 9.52 0.91
C ALA A 208 2.35 9.74 0.02
N SER A 209 2.84 10.98 -0.02
CA SER A 209 4.10 11.41 -0.60
C SER A 209 4.35 12.88 -0.26
N ASP A 210 5.62 13.27 -0.17
CA ASP A 210 6.02 14.69 -0.14
C ASP A 210 5.91 15.37 -1.51
N THR A 211 5.76 14.59 -2.58
CA THR A 211 5.58 15.11 -3.94
C THR A 211 4.10 15.28 -4.26
N PRO A 212 3.72 16.23 -5.14
CA PRO A 212 2.34 16.35 -5.58
C PRO A 212 1.83 15.06 -6.27
N PRO A 213 0.52 14.75 -6.18
CA PRO A 213 -0.08 13.66 -6.92
C PRO A 213 0.19 13.77 -8.44
N PRO A 214 0.26 12.65 -9.17
CA PRO A 214 0.44 12.66 -10.62
C PRO A 214 -0.63 13.51 -11.33
N LYS A 215 -0.24 14.21 -12.40
CA LYS A 215 -1.16 14.99 -13.24
C LYS A 215 -2.34 14.13 -13.68
N GLY A 216 -3.56 14.61 -13.47
CA GLY A 216 -4.81 13.90 -13.79
C GLY A 216 -5.43 13.14 -12.62
N MET A 217 -4.73 13.00 -11.49
CA MET A 217 -5.31 12.53 -10.23
C MET A 217 -5.96 13.72 -9.51
N VAL A 218 -7.27 13.90 -9.68
CA VAL A 218 -8.02 14.96 -8.99
C VAL A 218 -8.31 14.49 -7.57
N LEU A 219 -7.60 15.03 -6.59
CA LEU A 219 -7.97 14.87 -5.19
C LEU A 219 -9.18 15.79 -4.92
N LEU A 220 -10.36 15.20 -4.77
CA LEU A 220 -11.55 15.95 -4.40
C LEU A 220 -11.37 16.46 -2.97
N GLY A 221 -11.04 17.76 -2.83
CA GLY A 221 -11.13 18.44 -1.54
C GLY A 221 -10.04 19.42 -1.14
N THR A 222 -9.41 20.22 -2.00
CA THR A 222 -8.40 21.19 -1.53
C THR A 222 -9.02 22.34 -0.72
N HIS A 223 -8.98 22.30 0.62
CA HIS A 223 -9.00 23.52 1.41
C HIS A 223 -7.58 24.10 1.45
N ARG A 224 -7.37 25.21 0.74
CA ARG A 224 -6.26 26.12 1.01
C ARG A 224 -6.61 26.88 2.28
N GLY A 225 -6.00 26.52 3.41
CA GLY A 225 -5.90 27.41 4.56
C GLY A 225 -4.83 28.46 4.26
N ALA A 226 -5.22 29.73 4.40
CA ALA A 226 -4.39 30.92 4.20
C ALA A 226 -3.23 31.02 5.20
#